data_AF-A0A7Y7WT79-F1
#
_entry.id   AF-A0A7Y7WT79-F1
#
_cell.length_a   1.000
_cell.length_b   1.000
_cell.length_c   1.000
_cell.angle_alpha   90.00
_cell.angle_beta   90.00
_cell.angle_gamma   90.00
#
_symmetry.space_group_name_H-M   'P 1'
#
loop_
_entity.id
_entity.type
_entity.pdbx_description
1 polymer ?
#
loop_
_entity_poly.entity_id
_entity_poly.type
_entity_poly.pdbx_seq_one_letter_code
_entity_poly.pdbx_strand_id
1 'polypeptide(L)'
;MRPPSVSGTKEAVRFIDSVKVVDQKTGQVFQGTVDLGPTLDRISSGGTFPHRNDGSIFQNRAGDLPPKPIGYYTEYVHPTPGVSGPGPQRVIVGGSGEMYYTADHYKTFIPIKN
;
A
#
# COMPACT_ATOMS: atom_id res chain seq x y z
N MET A 1 2.34 14.72 37.20
CA MET A 1 2.53 13.67 36.17
C MET A 1 1.80 14.10 34.92
N ARG A 2 2.52 14.27 33.81
CA ARG A 2 1.96 14.64 32.50
C ARG A 2 1.91 13.34 31.69
N PRO A 3 0.81 13.02 30.97
CA PRO A 3 0.77 11.79 30.18
C PRO A 3 1.77 11.92 29.02
N PRO A 4 2.33 10.81 28.51
CA PRO A 4 3.10 10.86 27.29
C PRO A 4 2.16 11.16 26.13
N SER A 5 2.35 12.31 25.47
CA SER A 5 1.77 12.59 24.16
C SER A 5 2.50 11.73 23.13
N VAL A 6 1.87 10.65 22.65
CA VAL A 6 2.40 9.84 21.56
C VAL A 6 1.45 9.90 20.37
N SER A 7 1.99 10.38 19.24
CA SER A 7 1.61 10.01 17.87
C SER A 7 0.29 10.51 17.28
N GLY A 8 0.19 11.80 16.96
CA GLY A 8 -0.86 12.33 16.08
C GLY A 8 -0.63 12.13 14.57
N THR A 9 0.53 11.61 14.15
CA THR A 9 0.88 11.46 12.72
C THR A 9 0.86 10.02 12.22
N LYS A 10 1.16 9.03 13.06
CA LYS A 10 1.25 7.62 12.64
C LYS A 10 -0.13 6.97 12.41
N GLU A 11 -1.16 7.43 13.11
CA GLU A 11 -2.54 6.92 12.97
C GLU A 11 -3.18 7.33 11.64
N ALA A 12 -2.95 8.56 11.15
CA ALA A 12 -3.49 9.04 9.89
C ALA A 12 -2.88 8.36 8.64
N VAL A 13 -1.73 7.72 8.80
CA VAL A 13 -1.01 6.99 7.74
C VAL A 13 -1.51 5.56 7.63
N ARG A 14 -1.88 4.99 8.78
CA ARG A 14 -2.40 3.64 8.91
C ARG A 14 -3.76 3.49 8.26
N PHE A 15 -4.62 4.49 8.39
CA PHE A 15 -5.99 4.43 7.90
C PHE A 15 -6.20 5.37 6.71
N ILE A 16 -6.70 4.83 5.59
CA ILE A 16 -7.16 5.63 4.46
C ILE A 16 -8.67 5.50 4.38
N ASP A 17 -9.37 6.60 4.64
CA ASP A 17 -10.83 6.66 4.58
C ASP A 17 -11.36 6.74 3.15
N SER A 18 -12.62 6.35 2.98
CA SER A 18 -13.36 6.49 1.71
C SER A 18 -12.69 5.80 0.51
N VAL A 19 -11.93 4.73 0.74
CA VAL A 19 -11.32 3.96 -0.34
C VAL A 19 -12.39 3.10 -1.00
N LYS A 20 -12.39 3.11 -2.33
CA LYS A 20 -13.20 2.20 -3.15
C LYS A 20 -12.27 1.19 -3.83
N VAL A 21 -12.53 -0.09 -3.58
CA VAL A 21 -11.83 -1.22 -4.17
C VAL A 21 -12.81 -1.99 -5.03
N VAL A 22 -12.39 -2.35 -6.25
CA VAL A 22 -13.20 -3.21 -7.14
C VAL A 22 -12.43 -4.48 -7.40
N ASP A 23 -12.99 -5.62 -6.99
CA ASP A 23 -12.47 -6.91 -7.40
C ASP A 23 -12.75 -7.12 -8.89
N GLN A 24 -11.69 -7.07 -9.69
CA GLN A 24 -11.79 -7.22 -11.15
C GLN A 24 -12.30 -8.61 -11.57
N LYS A 25 -12.20 -9.63 -10.71
CA LYS A 25 -12.67 -10.98 -11.03
C LYS A 25 -14.19 -11.11 -10.88
N THR A 26 -14.74 -10.59 -9.79
CA THR A 26 -16.15 -10.78 -9.42
C THR A 26 -17.01 -9.55 -9.70
N GLY A 27 -16.39 -8.38 -9.92
CA GLY A 27 -17.08 -7.10 -9.99
C GLY A 27 -17.52 -6.55 -8.64
N GLN A 28 -17.22 -7.26 -7.53
CA GLN A 28 -17.62 -6.83 -6.19
C GLN A 28 -16.92 -5.52 -5.82
N VAL A 29 -17.70 -4.60 -5.25
CA VAL A 29 -17.23 -3.30 -4.78
C VAL A 29 -17.13 -3.31 -3.26
N PHE A 30 -15.97 -2.96 -2.74
CA PHE A 30 -15.72 -2.74 -1.33
C PHE A 30 -15.46 -1.26 -1.11
N GLN A 31 -16.13 -0.67 -0.13
CA GLN A 31 -15.95 0.73 0.22
C GLN A 31 -15.83 0.88 1.73
N GLY A 32 -14.86 1.68 2.17
CA GLY A 32 -14.66 1.93 3.59
C GLY A 32 -13.27 2.45 3.89
N THR A 33 -12.88 2.30 5.16
CA THR A 33 -11.55 2.62 5.64
C THR A 33 -10.62 1.43 5.45
N VAL A 34 -9.45 1.67 4.87
CA VAL A 34 -8.39 0.66 4.69
C VAL A 34 -7.36 0.83 5.80
N ASP A 35 -7.10 -0.25 6.54
CA ASP A 35 -5.99 -0.34 7.51
C ASP A 35 -4.74 -0.89 6.82
N LEU A 36 -3.80 -0.02 6.48
CA LEU A 36 -2.51 -0.36 5.89
C LEU A 36 -1.52 -0.95 6.90
N GLY A 37 -1.77 -0.83 8.20
CA GLY A 37 -0.85 -1.23 9.26
C GLY A 37 -0.25 -2.62 9.08
N PRO A 38 -1.04 -3.69 8.85
CA PRO A 38 -0.50 -5.02 8.62
C PRO A 38 0.48 -5.11 7.44
N THR A 39 0.26 -4.34 6.37
CA THR A 39 1.18 -4.28 5.22
C THR A 39 2.41 -3.42 5.52
N LEU A 40 2.27 -2.32 6.24
CA LEU A 40 3.42 -1.49 6.62
C LEU A 40 4.33 -2.20 7.63
N ASP A 41 3.74 -2.89 8.60
CA ASP A 41 4.47 -3.64 9.64
C ASP A 41 5.28 -4.80 9.03
N ARG A 42 4.72 -5.54 8.06
CA ARG A 42 5.44 -6.61 7.36
C ARG A 42 6.55 -6.08 6.44
N ILE A 43 6.35 -4.92 5.81
CA ILE A 43 7.41 -4.26 5.00
C ILE A 43 8.54 -3.81 5.92
N SER A 44 8.22 -3.15 7.04
CA SER A 44 9.21 -2.64 8.00
C SER A 44 10.00 -3.74 8.70
N SER A 45 9.39 -4.91 8.94
CA SER A 45 10.06 -6.04 9.60
C SER A 45 10.93 -6.88 8.66
N GLY A 46 10.82 -6.70 7.33
CA GLY A 46 11.55 -7.49 6.34
C GLY A 46 11.23 -9.00 6.41
N GLY A 47 10.08 -9.37 6.98
CA GLY A 47 9.68 -10.75 7.21
C GLY A 47 9.24 -11.48 5.95
N THR A 48 8.67 -12.67 6.12
CA THR A 48 8.14 -13.46 4.99
C THR A 48 6.99 -12.74 4.31
N PHE A 49 7.09 -12.59 3.00
CA PHE A 49 6.02 -11.99 2.21
C PHE A 49 5.01 -13.05 1.72
N PRO A 50 3.70 -12.88 1.98
CA PRO A 50 2.69 -13.89 1.67
C PRO A 50 2.39 -14.01 0.18
N HIS A 51 2.74 -12.99 -0.63
CA HIS A 51 2.50 -13.01 -2.07
C HIS A 51 3.82 -13.05 -2.84
N ARG A 52 3.88 -13.90 -3.87
CA ARG A 52 5.06 -14.09 -4.73
C ARG A 52 5.66 -12.81 -5.35
N ASN A 53 4.85 -11.76 -5.51
CA ASN A 53 5.25 -10.51 -6.15
C ASN A 53 5.67 -9.46 -5.12
N ASP A 54 5.51 -9.71 -3.83
CA ASP A 54 5.95 -8.76 -2.80
C ASP A 54 7.46 -8.57 -2.85
N GLY A 55 7.90 -7.31 -2.80
CA GLY A 55 9.30 -6.93 -2.96
C GLY A 55 9.79 -6.94 -4.41
N SER A 56 8.93 -7.29 -5.38
CA SER A 56 9.30 -7.21 -6.80
C SER A 56 9.43 -5.77 -7.27
N ILE A 57 10.21 -5.55 -8.33
CA ILE A 57 10.43 -4.21 -8.90
C ILE A 57 9.15 -3.69 -9.53
N PHE A 58 8.68 -2.53 -9.06
CA PHE A 58 7.66 -1.73 -9.72
C PHE A 58 8.31 -0.82 -10.76
N GLN A 59 8.01 -1.04 -12.04
CA GLN A 59 8.73 -0.36 -13.14
C GLN A 59 8.22 1.06 -13.43
N ASN A 60 7.11 1.50 -12.83
CA ASN A 60 6.51 2.81 -13.08
C ASN A 60 6.35 3.16 -14.58
N ARG A 61 5.91 2.19 -15.41
CA ARG A 61 5.86 2.34 -16.88
C ARG A 61 4.92 3.45 -17.35
N ALA A 62 3.82 3.65 -16.62
CA ALA A 62 2.85 4.70 -16.93
C ALA A 62 3.32 6.10 -16.51
N GLY A 63 4.34 6.18 -15.63
CA GLY A 63 4.91 7.45 -15.18
C GLY A 63 4.07 8.20 -14.14
N ASP A 64 3.12 7.53 -13.48
CA ASP A 64 2.25 8.13 -12.47
C ASP A 64 2.99 8.48 -11.17
N LEU A 65 4.14 7.83 -10.91
CA LEU A 65 5.07 8.19 -9.83
C LEU A 65 6.25 9.02 -10.38
N PRO A 66 6.96 9.79 -9.53
CA PRO A 66 8.14 10.52 -9.96
C PRO A 66 9.17 9.62 -10.67
N PRO A 67 9.79 10.09 -11.77
CA PRO A 67 10.75 9.29 -12.54
C PRO A 67 12.00 9.00 -11.71
N LYS A 68 12.37 7.72 -11.64
CA LYS A 68 13.51 7.19 -10.87
C LYS A 68 14.19 6.04 -11.63
N PRO A 69 15.45 5.70 -11.29
CA PRO A 69 16.14 4.55 -11.91
C PRO A 69 15.38 3.23 -11.75
N ILE A 70 15.63 2.26 -12.63
CA ILE A 70 15.08 0.91 -12.52
C ILE A 70 15.49 0.29 -11.18
N GLY A 71 14.54 -0.38 -10.53
CA GLY A 71 14.75 -1.00 -9.22
C GLY A 71 14.55 -0.04 -8.03
N TYR A 72 14.25 1.24 -8.28
CA TYR A 72 14.01 2.20 -7.21
C TYR A 72 12.70 1.93 -6.44
N TYR A 73 11.66 1.50 -7.14
CA TYR A 73 10.37 1.18 -6.53
C TYR A 73 10.18 -0.33 -6.40
N THR A 74 9.67 -0.76 -5.26
CA THR A 74 9.21 -2.14 -5.02
C THR A 74 7.72 -2.17 -4.71
N GLU A 75 7.05 -3.25 -5.08
CA GLU A 75 5.61 -3.41 -4.85
C GLU A 75 5.29 -4.47 -3.78
N TYR A 76 4.18 -4.24 -3.07
CA TYR A 76 3.67 -5.14 -2.04
C TYR A 76 2.14 -5.23 -2.14
N VAL A 77 1.60 -6.42 -2.12
CA VAL A 77 0.16 -6.69 -2.13
C VAL A 77 -0.49 -6.28 -0.82
N HIS A 78 -1.52 -5.44 -0.88
CA HIS A 78 -2.38 -5.23 0.28
C HIS A 78 -3.64 -6.11 0.12
N PRO A 79 -3.88 -7.09 1.01
CA PRO A 79 -5.01 -8.00 0.84
C PRO A 79 -6.34 -7.25 0.98
N THR A 80 -7.33 -7.60 0.15
CA THR A 80 -8.72 -7.17 0.34
C THR A 80 -9.49 -8.31 1.01
N PRO A 81 -10.03 -8.12 2.23
CA PRO A 81 -10.85 -9.14 2.88
C PRO A 81 -11.99 -9.62 1.95
N GLY A 82 -12.13 -10.93 1.82
CA GLY A 82 -13.13 -11.55 0.94
C GLY A 82 -12.73 -11.69 -0.54
N VAL A 83 -11.61 -11.11 -0.98
CA VAL A 83 -11.10 -11.28 -2.35
C VAL A 83 -10.08 -12.41 -2.41
N SER A 84 -10.20 -13.27 -3.41
CA SER A 84 -9.25 -14.36 -3.65
C SER A 84 -8.01 -13.90 -4.44
N GLY A 85 -6.84 -14.36 -4.02
CA GLY A 85 -5.56 -14.00 -4.66
C GLY A 85 -5.09 -12.59 -4.28
N PRO A 86 -4.24 -11.95 -5.11
CA PRO A 86 -3.62 -10.67 -4.74
C PRO A 86 -4.58 -9.47 -4.68
N GLY A 87 -5.76 -9.55 -5.30
CA GLY A 87 -6.66 -8.41 -5.46
C GLY A 87 -6.00 -7.21 -6.18
N PRO A 88 -6.65 -6.05 -6.17
CA PRO A 88 -6.16 -4.84 -6.85
C PRO A 88 -5.25 -3.95 -5.99
N GLN A 89 -5.30 -4.08 -4.66
CA GLN A 89 -4.63 -3.11 -3.77
C GLN A 89 -3.13 -3.39 -3.63
N ARG A 90 -2.31 -2.34 -3.64
CA ARG A 90 -0.84 -2.42 -3.48
C ARG A 90 -0.30 -1.26 -2.65
N VAL A 91 0.85 -1.49 -2.02
CA VAL A 91 1.75 -0.46 -1.49
C VAL A 91 3.02 -0.48 -2.31
N ILE A 92 3.46 0.68 -2.80
CA ILE A 92 4.72 0.88 -3.51
C ILE A 92 5.67 1.59 -2.57
N VAL A 93 6.90 1.08 -2.46
CA VAL A 93 7.95 1.63 -1.60
C VAL A 93 9.10 2.09 -2.48
N GLY A 94 9.47 3.37 -2.36
CA GLY A 94 10.65 3.95 -3.00
C GLY A 94 11.92 3.73 -2.17
N GLY A 95 13.07 3.72 -2.84
CA GLY A 95 14.36 3.48 -2.19
C GLY A 95 14.77 4.52 -1.14
N SER A 96 14.12 5.69 -1.10
CA SER A 96 14.34 6.70 -0.04
C SER A 96 13.27 6.67 1.07
N GLY A 97 12.40 5.65 1.08
CA GLY A 97 11.37 5.44 2.09
C GLY A 97 10.05 6.14 1.80
N GLU A 98 9.91 6.84 0.66
CA GLU A 98 8.60 7.29 0.23
C GLU A 98 7.69 6.10 -0.09
N MET A 99 6.41 6.24 0.22
CA MET A 99 5.45 5.17 0.02
C MET A 99 4.18 5.69 -0.66
N TYR A 100 3.57 4.82 -1.46
CA TYR A 100 2.35 5.11 -2.19
C TYR A 100 1.39 3.94 -2.05
N TYR A 101 0.14 4.23 -1.78
CA TYR A 101 -0.94 3.26 -1.79
C TYR A 101 -1.75 3.37 -3.08
N THR A 102 -2.15 2.23 -3.64
CA THR A 102 -3.10 2.15 -4.76
C THR A 102 -4.19 1.14 -4.42
N ALA A 103 -5.45 1.55 -4.61
CA ALA A 103 -6.62 0.71 -4.38
C ALA A 103 -7.12 0.00 -5.66
N ASP A 104 -6.64 0.43 -6.81
CA ASP A 104 -7.25 0.22 -8.12
C ASP A 104 -6.29 -0.38 -9.15
N HIS A 105 -5.24 -1.05 -8.66
CA HIS A 105 -4.23 -1.74 -9.45
C HIS A 105 -3.42 -0.78 -10.34
N TYR A 106 -2.74 0.17 -9.69
CA TYR A 106 -1.81 1.13 -10.27
C TYR A 106 -2.44 2.23 -11.15
N LYS A 107 -3.75 2.47 -11.07
CA LYS A 107 -4.39 3.56 -11.84
C LYS A 107 -4.32 4.89 -11.11
N THR A 108 -4.43 4.86 -9.78
CA THR A 108 -4.25 6.03 -8.93
C THR A 108 -3.37 5.70 -7.74
N PHE A 109 -2.66 6.73 -7.25
CA PHE A 109 -1.74 6.61 -6.13
C PHE A 109 -2.03 7.68 -5.09
N ILE A 110 -2.05 7.25 -3.83
CA ILE A 110 -2.16 8.10 -2.65
C ILE A 110 -0.80 8.08 -1.95
N PRO A 111 -0.06 9.20 -1.88
CA PRO A 111 1.18 9.25 -1.12
C PRO A 111 0.88 9.07 0.37
N ILE A 112 1.60 8.16 1.01
CA ILE A 112 1.51 7.91 2.46
C ILE A 112 2.85 8.29 3.11
N LYS A 113 2.79 9.01 4.23
CA LYS A 113 3.99 9.45 4.97
C LYS A 113 4.32 8.42 6.02
N ASN A 114 5.56 7.97 6.18
CA ASN A 114 5.92 7.10 7.31
C ASN A 114 6.09 7.87 8.61
#